data_AF-A0A8T2QBA7-F1
#
_entry.id   AF-A0A8T2QBA7-F1
#
_cell.length_a   1.000
_cell.length_b   1.000
_cell.length_c   1.000
_cell.angle_alpha   90.00
_cell.angle_beta   90.00
_cell.angle_gamma   90.00
#
_symmetry.space_group_name_H-M   'P 1'
#
loop_
_entity.id
_entity.type
_entity.pdbx_description
1 polymer ?
#
loop_
_entity_poly.entity_id
_entity_poly.type
_entity_poly.pdbx_seq_one_letter_code
_entity_poly.pdbx_strand_id
1 'polypeptide(L)'
;MERKFYKGFDEGYGFESTYLEREDEKLARREEYEGLLKCCKKVREEIIKHRHTTEGNVSIHYIHSDCGNQGVDVSPQDSSTAGDGLSPELSHCSLKSPVEQCELRKWEEMTTQRKKEFLMWQRIMRLDAIRISNEWVPYSPSQASVTKGAANQLALDVGLQEDTDLEPCLRHHAARLVSILEIYALYDPETGYCQGMGELLSPFVALLDEDYEAFWCFSSFMDAVRHNFRLDEVGIQRQLNMVSNLLKLCDPQLYKYLETIDAVDCFFVYRMVVILMRRELSFEQTISFWEILWADKTAARFDKVKVSCRKGKKKAPPTDDLLLYVITAAVRQRRGLIMEKCRCMDDVLKECNNMSGNLDVWTLLDDARDLVASYHHKLTASG
;
A
#
# COMPACT_ATOMS: atom_id res chain seq x y z
N MET A 1 -12.51 -9.50 -17.58
CA MET A 1 -12.23 -8.07 -17.30
C MET A 1 -10.89 -7.61 -17.89
N GLU A 2 -10.05 -8.50 -18.44
CA GLU A 2 -8.74 -8.17 -19.05
C GLU A 2 -8.77 -7.68 -20.51
N ARG A 3 -9.91 -7.73 -21.22
CA ARG A 3 -9.95 -7.44 -22.68
C ARG A 3 -10.49 -6.07 -23.08
N LYS A 4 -10.77 -5.17 -22.14
CA LYS A 4 -11.30 -3.82 -22.46
C LYS A 4 -10.29 -2.69 -22.25
N PHE A 5 -9.08 -2.99 -21.78
CA PHE A 5 -8.01 -1.99 -21.61
C PHE A 5 -7.47 -1.44 -22.94
N TYR A 6 -7.69 -2.11 -24.08
CA TYR A 6 -7.04 -1.76 -25.36
C TYR A 6 -7.95 -1.43 -26.56
N LYS A 7 -9.26 -1.23 -26.37
CA LYS A 7 -10.17 -0.95 -27.51
C LYS A 7 -10.74 0.47 -27.61
N GLY A 8 -10.36 1.37 -26.71
CA GLY A 8 -10.85 2.75 -26.70
C GLY A 8 -9.90 3.79 -27.32
N PHE A 9 -8.73 3.39 -27.78
CA PHE A 9 -7.64 4.29 -28.24
C PHE A 9 -7.44 4.29 -29.76
N ASP A 10 -8.33 3.64 -30.52
CA ASP A 10 -8.04 3.12 -31.87
C ASP A 10 -8.66 3.91 -33.04
N GLU A 11 -9.06 5.17 -32.83
CA GLU A 11 -9.51 6.02 -33.94
C GLU A 11 -8.75 7.35 -33.97
N GLY A 12 -7.56 7.35 -34.56
CA GLY A 12 -7.00 8.57 -35.14
C GLY A 12 -5.48 8.74 -35.22
N TYR A 13 -4.68 7.86 -34.61
CA TYR A 13 -3.22 8.05 -34.61
C TYR A 13 -2.51 6.78 -35.03
N GLY A 14 -1.69 6.87 -36.08
CA GLY A 14 -0.79 5.80 -36.51
C GLY A 14 0.24 5.51 -35.42
N PHE A 15 -0.12 4.59 -34.53
CA PHE A 15 0.62 4.23 -33.33
C PHE A 15 0.71 2.70 -33.24
N GLU A 16 1.31 2.08 -34.25
CA GLU A 16 1.49 0.61 -34.31
C GLU A 16 2.65 0.11 -33.43
N SER A 17 3.28 0.94 -32.57
CA SER A 17 4.59 0.62 -31.98
C SER A 17 4.74 0.73 -30.45
N THR A 18 3.70 0.97 -29.64
CA THR A 18 3.92 1.25 -28.20
C THR A 18 3.05 0.48 -27.21
N TYR A 19 2.34 -0.56 -27.62
CA TYR A 19 1.54 -1.38 -26.68
C TYR A 19 2.20 -2.71 -26.30
N LEU A 20 3.42 -2.92 -26.76
CA LEU A 20 4.36 -3.85 -26.17
C LEU A 20 5.41 -2.96 -25.50
N GLU A 21 5.42 -2.86 -24.16
CA GLU A 21 6.71 -2.66 -23.50
C GLU A 21 7.66 -3.67 -24.16
N ARG A 22 8.79 -3.20 -24.72
CA ARG A 22 9.72 -4.12 -25.38
C ARG A 22 10.04 -5.21 -24.36
N GLU A 23 9.93 -6.48 -24.74
CA GLU A 23 10.15 -7.61 -23.82
C GLU A 23 11.49 -7.47 -23.06
N ASP A 24 12.47 -6.80 -23.65
CA ASP A 24 13.73 -6.39 -23.03
C ASP A 24 13.56 -5.48 -21.79
N GLU A 25 12.64 -4.52 -21.82
CA GLU A 25 12.34 -3.61 -20.70
C GLU A 25 11.66 -4.36 -19.56
N LYS A 26 10.74 -5.29 -19.86
CA LYS A 26 10.12 -6.16 -18.87
C LYS A 26 11.14 -7.09 -18.21
N LEU A 27 12.00 -7.70 -19.02
CA LEU A 27 13.08 -8.55 -18.54
C LEU A 27 14.03 -7.77 -17.62
N ALA A 28 14.45 -6.57 -18.03
CA ALA A 28 15.31 -5.72 -17.22
C ALA A 28 14.67 -5.37 -15.86
N ARG A 29 13.38 -5.00 -15.85
CA ARG A 29 12.63 -4.72 -14.61
C ARG A 29 12.50 -5.95 -13.71
N ARG A 30 12.34 -7.14 -14.28
CA ARG A 30 12.32 -8.40 -13.53
C ARG A 30 13.68 -8.67 -12.89
N GLU A 31 14.77 -8.57 -13.66
CA GLU A 31 16.13 -8.77 -13.16
C GLU A 31 16.50 -7.77 -12.05
N GLU A 32 16.09 -6.52 -12.19
CA GLU A 32 16.27 -5.50 -11.16
C GLU A 32 15.52 -5.87 -9.88
N TYR A 33 14.24 -6.21 -9.97
CA TYR A 33 13.44 -6.66 -8.83
C TYR A 33 14.04 -7.90 -8.14
N GLU A 34 14.50 -8.89 -8.91
CA GLU A 34 15.15 -10.08 -8.35
C GLU A 34 16.44 -9.72 -7.59
N GLY A 35 17.20 -8.73 -8.08
CA GLY A 35 18.36 -8.18 -7.36
C GLY A 35 17.97 -7.55 -6.02
N LEU A 36 16.88 -6.78 -6.00
CA LEU A 36 16.34 -6.17 -4.78
C LEU A 36 15.83 -7.23 -3.79
N LEU A 37 15.12 -8.25 -4.28
CA LEU A 37 14.63 -9.38 -3.47
C LEU A 37 15.79 -10.14 -2.81
N LYS A 38 16.87 -10.43 -3.56
CA LYS A 38 18.08 -11.06 -3.02
C LYS A 38 18.75 -10.20 -1.96
N CYS A 39 18.83 -8.89 -2.17
CA CYS A 39 19.33 -7.95 -1.16
C CYS A 39 18.48 -8.02 0.11
N CYS A 40 17.15 -7.92 -0.02
CA CYS A 40 16.23 -7.97 1.11
C CYS A 40 16.36 -9.27 1.92
N LYS A 41 16.49 -10.42 1.25
CA LYS A 41 16.74 -11.72 1.91
C LYS A 41 18.05 -11.71 2.73
N LYS A 42 19.14 -11.17 2.17
CA LYS A 42 20.42 -11.02 2.90
C LYS A 42 20.31 -10.09 4.10
N VAL A 43 19.58 -8.98 3.96
CA VAL A 43 19.31 -8.07 5.08
C VAL A 43 18.60 -8.82 6.23
N ARG A 44 17.60 -9.65 5.93
CA ARG A 44 16.94 -10.50 6.94
C ARG A 44 17.90 -11.48 7.61
N GLU A 45 18.74 -12.16 6.84
CA GLU A 45 19.74 -13.09 7.38
C GLU A 45 20.71 -12.39 8.34
N GLU A 46 21.20 -11.21 7.97
CA GLU A 46 22.09 -10.42 8.82
C GLU A 46 21.38 -9.99 10.11
N ILE A 47 20.12 -9.56 10.04
CA ILE A 47 19.31 -9.24 11.22
C ILE A 47 19.19 -10.43 12.17
N ILE A 48 18.95 -11.63 11.64
CA ILE A 48 18.84 -12.87 12.42
C ILE A 48 20.18 -13.21 13.09
N LYS A 49 21.30 -13.16 12.35
CA LYS A 49 22.64 -13.39 12.89
C LYS A 49 22.96 -12.45 14.06
N HIS A 50 22.67 -11.16 13.89
CA HIS A 50 22.93 -10.16 14.93
C HIS A 50 22.09 -10.41 16.20
N ARG A 51 20.84 -10.87 16.05
CA ARG A 51 20.00 -11.25 17.20
C ARG A 51 20.59 -12.44 17.95
N HIS A 52 21.03 -13.49 17.25
CA HIS A 52 21.66 -14.64 17.91
C HIS A 52 23.00 -14.30 18.58
N THR A 53 23.81 -13.39 18.02
CA THR A 53 25.05 -12.94 18.66
C THR A 53 24.83 -12.06 19.90
N THR A 54 23.69 -11.36 19.99
CA THR A 54 23.36 -10.50 21.14
C THR A 54 22.59 -11.24 22.23
N GLU A 55 21.70 -12.18 21.87
CA GLU A 55 21.01 -13.08 22.80
C GLU A 55 21.92 -14.19 23.34
N GLY A 56 22.99 -14.55 22.61
CA GLY A 56 24.03 -15.48 23.09
C GLY A 56 24.82 -15.01 24.32
N ASN A 57 24.63 -13.75 24.76
CA ASN A 57 25.19 -13.19 26.01
C ASN A 57 24.14 -12.90 27.09
N VAL A 58 22.86 -13.25 26.87
CA VAL A 58 21.81 -13.13 27.88
C VAL A 58 20.94 -14.39 27.84
N SER A 59 21.22 -15.34 28.74
CA SER A 59 20.31 -16.45 29.04
C SER A 59 18.98 -15.90 29.53
N ILE A 60 17.96 -15.87 28.68
CA ILE A 60 16.57 -15.67 29.08
C ILE A 60 15.96 -17.06 29.23
N HIS A 61 15.87 -17.51 30.48
CA HIS A 61 14.99 -18.60 30.89
C HIS A 61 13.55 -18.19 30.55
N TYR A 62 12.93 -18.88 29.59
CA TYR A 62 11.47 -18.89 29.50
C TYR A 62 10.93 -19.62 30.72
N ILE A 63 10.20 -18.90 31.57
CA ILE A 63 9.35 -19.48 32.61
C ILE A 63 8.26 -20.26 31.87
N HIS A 64 8.43 -21.57 31.74
CA HIS A 64 7.33 -22.47 31.46
C HIS A 64 6.42 -22.50 32.68
N SER A 65 5.20 -21.97 32.54
CA SER A 65 4.13 -22.26 33.48
C SER A 65 3.63 -23.68 33.23
N ASP A 66 3.62 -24.47 34.29
CA ASP A 66 3.20 -25.86 34.35
C ASP A 66 1.80 -26.12 33.79
N CYS A 67 1.69 -27.20 33.02
CA CYS A 67 0.51 -28.06 32.99
C CYS A 67 1.01 -29.49 32.75
N GLY A 68 0.94 -30.32 33.79
CA GLY A 68 1.59 -31.62 33.86
C GLY A 68 0.92 -32.73 33.06
N ASN A 69 1.70 -33.75 32.72
CA ASN A 69 1.42 -35.14 33.10
C ASN A 69 2.64 -36.04 32.80
N GLN A 70 3.05 -36.83 33.81
CA GLN A 70 3.56 -38.21 33.76
C GLN A 70 4.52 -38.55 32.60
N GLY A 71 5.84 -38.65 32.77
CA GLY A 71 6.55 -39.50 33.72
C GLY A 71 6.85 -40.86 33.12
N VAL A 72 8.01 -41.03 32.46
CA VAL A 72 8.84 -42.27 32.48
C VAL A 72 10.28 -41.88 32.17
N ASP A 73 11.17 -42.42 33.00
CA ASP A 73 12.61 -42.22 33.13
C ASP A 73 13.36 -43.29 32.32
N VAL A 74 14.28 -42.92 31.40
CA VAL A 74 15.36 -43.81 30.91
C VAL A 74 16.59 -42.98 30.50
N SER A 75 17.71 -43.30 31.17
CA SER A 75 19.07 -42.77 30.97
C SER A 75 19.73 -43.22 29.64
N PRO A 76 20.85 -42.59 29.22
CA PRO A 76 21.35 -42.67 27.85
C PRO A 76 22.32 -43.85 27.62
N GLN A 77 22.36 -44.36 26.39
CA GLN A 77 23.48 -45.19 25.92
C GLN A 77 24.10 -44.57 24.68
N ASP A 78 25.37 -44.22 24.87
CA ASP A 78 26.36 -43.92 23.84
C ASP A 78 26.47 -45.07 22.84
N SER A 79 26.56 -44.74 21.55
CA SER A 79 27.39 -45.52 20.64
C SER A 79 27.98 -44.59 19.58
N SER A 80 29.27 -44.35 19.75
CA SER A 80 30.16 -43.78 18.77
C SER A 80 30.45 -44.81 17.69
N THR A 81 30.44 -44.39 16.43
CA THR A 81 31.28 -45.01 15.39
C THR A 81 31.69 -43.93 14.40
N ALA A 82 33.00 -43.80 14.25
CA ALA A 82 33.70 -42.84 13.41
C ALA A 82 34.15 -43.50 12.09
N GLY A 83 34.41 -42.65 11.09
CA GLY A 83 35.13 -42.96 9.85
C GLY A 83 34.19 -43.01 8.62
N ASP A 84 34.44 -42.35 7.49
CA ASP A 84 35.63 -41.65 7.01
C ASP A 84 35.27 -40.70 5.85
N GLY A 85 36.14 -39.70 5.68
CA GLY A 85 36.39 -38.75 4.58
C GLY A 85 35.50 -38.68 3.32
N LEU A 86 35.15 -37.44 2.96
CA LEU A 86 35.23 -36.94 1.58
C LEU A 86 35.43 -35.42 1.56
N SER A 87 36.29 -34.99 0.63
CA SER A 87 36.80 -33.65 0.34
C SER A 87 35.73 -32.54 0.19
N PRO A 88 36.09 -31.25 0.35
CA PRO A 88 35.17 -30.15 0.12
C PRO A 88 35.02 -29.88 -1.39
N GLU A 89 33.89 -30.28 -1.97
CA GLU A 89 33.48 -29.80 -3.28
C GLU A 89 33.04 -28.33 -3.17
N LEU A 90 33.85 -27.47 -3.79
CA LEU A 90 33.47 -26.12 -4.21
C LEU A 90 32.14 -26.17 -4.98
N SER A 91 31.08 -25.57 -4.42
CA SER A 91 29.85 -25.32 -5.17
C SER A 91 29.51 -23.82 -5.16
N HIS A 92 29.79 -23.23 -6.32
CA HIS A 92 29.18 -22.02 -6.90
C HIS A 92 29.05 -20.76 -6.03
N CYS A 93 30.08 -19.90 -6.13
CA CYS A 93 29.93 -18.47 -5.92
C CYS A 93 29.06 -17.88 -7.05
N SER A 94 27.75 -17.73 -6.83
CA SER A 94 26.88 -16.95 -7.73
C SER A 94 27.38 -15.51 -7.77
N LEU A 95 27.80 -15.07 -8.95
CA LEU A 95 28.11 -13.67 -9.22
C LEU A 95 26.89 -12.80 -8.84
N LYS A 96 27.04 -11.97 -7.81
CA LYS A 96 25.98 -11.07 -7.31
C LYS A 96 25.59 -10.09 -8.42
N SER A 97 24.31 -9.81 -8.63
CA SER A 97 23.91 -8.82 -9.64
C SER A 97 24.40 -7.41 -9.25
N PRO A 98 24.65 -6.49 -10.20
CA PRO A 98 25.10 -5.13 -9.88
C PRO A 98 24.17 -4.38 -8.91
N VAL A 99 22.86 -4.60 -9.04
CA VAL A 99 21.81 -4.03 -8.16
C VAL A 99 21.91 -4.63 -6.77
N GLU A 100 22.00 -5.95 -6.67
CA GLU A 100 22.15 -6.67 -5.40
C GLU A 100 23.39 -6.22 -4.62
N GLN A 101 24.51 -5.98 -5.32
CA GLN A 101 25.73 -5.47 -4.71
C GLN A 101 25.63 -4.00 -4.28
N CYS A 102 24.84 -3.19 -4.98
CA CYS A 102 24.66 -1.77 -4.66
C CYS A 102 23.79 -1.60 -3.41
N GLU A 103 22.62 -2.23 -3.37
CA GLU A 103 21.69 -2.08 -2.25
C GLU A 103 22.20 -2.73 -0.96
N LEU A 104 22.91 -3.86 -1.06
CA LEU A 104 23.49 -4.49 0.14
C LEU A 104 24.58 -3.61 0.76
N ARG A 105 25.41 -2.96 -0.06
CA ARG A 105 26.40 -1.98 0.42
C ARG A 105 25.72 -0.81 1.11
N LYS A 106 24.63 -0.27 0.52
CA LYS A 106 23.83 0.77 1.17
C LYS A 106 23.33 0.31 2.54
N TRP A 107 22.83 -0.92 2.68
CA TRP A 107 22.42 -1.46 3.98
C TRP A 107 23.57 -1.58 4.99
N GLU A 108 24.72 -2.09 4.56
CA GLU A 108 25.90 -2.21 5.43
C GLU A 108 26.33 -0.84 5.97
N GLU A 109 26.32 0.17 5.09
CA GLU A 109 26.65 1.57 5.36
C GLU A 109 25.54 2.34 6.12
N MET A 110 24.32 1.81 6.21
CA MET A 110 23.23 2.45 6.95
C MET A 110 23.56 2.60 8.44
N THR A 111 23.17 3.74 9.00
CA THR A 111 23.34 4.04 10.42
C THR A 111 22.55 3.05 11.29
N THR A 112 23.02 2.83 12.51
CA THR A 112 22.32 2.00 13.51
C THR A 112 20.87 2.45 13.72
N GLN A 113 20.60 3.75 13.65
CA GLN A 113 19.27 4.31 13.76
C GLN A 113 18.36 3.85 12.61
N ARG A 114 18.83 3.96 11.36
CA ARG A 114 18.10 3.49 10.18
C ARG A 114 17.83 1.98 10.21
N LYS A 115 18.80 1.19 10.70
CA LYS A 115 18.61 -0.26 10.89
C LYS A 115 17.51 -0.56 11.93
N LYS A 116 17.44 0.21 13.03
CA LYS A 116 16.36 0.10 14.03
C LYS A 116 14.99 0.48 13.46
N GLU A 117 14.94 1.55 12.67
CA GLU A 117 13.70 1.97 11.98
C GLU A 117 13.19 0.88 11.04
N PHE A 118 14.07 0.27 10.24
CA PHE A 118 13.70 -0.83 9.37
C PHE A 118 13.15 -2.04 10.15
N LEU A 119 13.76 -2.40 11.28
CA LEU A 119 13.25 -3.48 12.15
C LEU A 119 11.87 -3.18 12.73
N MET A 120 11.62 -1.91 13.09
CA MET A 120 10.31 -1.46 13.53
C MET A 120 9.29 -1.60 12.39
N TRP A 121 9.64 -1.14 11.19
CA TRP A 121 8.79 -1.27 10.00
C TRP A 121 8.45 -2.73 9.69
N GLN A 122 9.42 -3.65 9.71
CA GLN A 122 9.16 -5.07 9.49
C GLN A 122 8.11 -5.65 10.44
N ARG A 123 8.10 -5.23 11.71
CA ARG A 123 7.08 -5.66 12.68
C ARG A 123 5.70 -5.10 12.31
N ILE A 124 5.63 -3.83 11.93
CA ILE A 124 4.36 -3.18 11.57
C ILE A 124 3.83 -3.76 10.25
N MET A 125 4.67 -3.93 9.23
CA MET A 125 4.29 -4.54 7.95
C MET A 125 3.65 -5.92 8.12
N ARG A 126 4.26 -6.79 8.93
CA ARG A 126 3.73 -8.13 9.21
C ARG A 126 2.37 -8.08 9.90
N LEU A 127 2.22 -7.20 10.90
CA LEU A 127 0.95 -7.01 11.61
C LEU A 127 -0.15 -6.40 10.72
N ASP A 128 0.20 -5.46 9.86
CA ASP A 128 -0.75 -4.84 8.94
C ASP A 128 -1.16 -5.83 7.83
N ALA A 129 -0.22 -6.60 7.28
CA ALA A 129 -0.46 -7.55 6.20
C ALA A 129 -1.50 -8.63 6.57
N ILE A 130 -1.46 -9.15 7.79
CA ILE A 130 -2.43 -10.16 8.27
C ILE A 130 -3.82 -9.57 8.55
N ARG A 131 -3.94 -8.24 8.66
CA ARG A 131 -5.21 -7.53 8.92
C ARG A 131 -5.87 -7.00 7.65
N ILE A 132 -5.24 -7.18 6.49
CA ILE A 132 -5.80 -6.78 5.21
C ILE A 132 -7.08 -7.56 4.92
N SER A 133 -8.11 -6.84 4.46
CA SER A 133 -9.42 -7.40 4.14
C SER A 133 -9.34 -8.49 3.05
N ASN A 134 -10.16 -9.52 3.17
CA ASN A 134 -10.29 -10.62 2.19
C ASN A 134 -11.26 -10.31 1.03
N GLU A 135 -11.75 -9.07 0.91
CA GLU A 135 -12.67 -8.61 -0.15
C GLU A 135 -12.21 -8.91 -1.58
N TRP A 136 -10.90 -9.07 -1.81
CA TRP A 136 -10.32 -9.32 -3.12
C TRP A 136 -10.52 -10.77 -3.60
N VAL A 137 -10.74 -11.72 -2.69
CA VAL A 137 -10.78 -13.17 -2.99
C VAL A 137 -11.78 -13.53 -4.10
N PRO A 138 -13.01 -13.00 -4.13
CA PRO A 138 -13.96 -13.28 -5.20
C PRO A 138 -13.55 -12.74 -6.58
N TYR A 139 -12.69 -11.71 -6.62
CA TYR A 139 -12.26 -11.05 -7.85
C TYR A 139 -11.03 -11.70 -8.47
N SER A 140 -10.23 -12.40 -7.67
CA SER A 140 -9.01 -13.07 -8.13
C SER A 140 -8.95 -14.55 -7.68
N PRO A 141 -9.81 -15.43 -8.23
CA PRO A 141 -9.82 -16.85 -7.87
C PRO A 141 -8.50 -17.57 -8.13
N SER A 142 -7.74 -17.16 -9.17
CA SER A 142 -6.39 -17.68 -9.46
C SER A 142 -5.44 -17.42 -8.31
N GLN A 143 -5.42 -16.18 -7.80
CA GLN A 143 -4.62 -15.75 -6.65
C GLN A 143 -5.07 -16.36 -5.34
N ALA A 144 -6.37 -16.67 -5.21
CA ALA A 144 -6.91 -17.35 -4.03
C ALA A 144 -6.64 -18.87 -4.03
N SER A 145 -6.37 -19.47 -5.19
CA SER A 145 -6.13 -20.91 -5.31
C SER A 145 -4.69 -21.27 -4.94
N VAL A 146 -4.39 -21.26 -3.63
CA VAL A 146 -3.05 -21.52 -3.11
C VAL A 146 -3.05 -22.70 -2.16
N THR A 147 -2.07 -23.59 -2.32
CA THR A 147 -1.89 -24.72 -1.40
C THR A 147 -1.37 -24.25 -0.05
N LYS A 148 -1.75 -24.94 1.03
CA LYS A 148 -1.23 -24.65 2.38
C LYS A 148 0.31 -24.70 2.44
N GLY A 149 0.95 -25.61 1.70
CA GLY A 149 2.40 -25.72 1.63
C GLY A 149 3.06 -24.48 1.02
N ALA A 150 2.56 -24.01 -0.13
CA ALA A 150 3.08 -22.80 -0.78
C ALA A 150 2.88 -21.55 0.08
N ALA A 151 1.69 -21.40 0.68
CA ALA A 151 1.39 -20.29 1.59
C ALA A 151 2.32 -20.28 2.82
N ASN A 152 2.57 -21.45 3.42
CA ASN A 152 3.45 -21.57 4.57
C ASN A 152 4.91 -21.29 4.21
N GLN A 153 5.39 -21.81 3.09
CA GLN A 153 6.77 -21.56 2.65
C GLN A 153 7.02 -20.06 2.47
N LEU A 154 6.14 -19.37 1.75
CA LEU A 154 6.31 -17.93 1.52
C LEU A 154 6.18 -17.13 2.82
N ALA A 155 5.26 -17.51 3.71
CA ALA A 155 5.12 -16.88 5.02
C ALA A 155 6.39 -17.02 5.87
N LEU A 156 7.02 -18.19 5.87
CA LEU A 156 8.29 -18.43 6.57
C LEU A 156 9.41 -17.55 6.00
N ASP A 157 9.52 -17.43 4.67
CA ASP A 157 10.55 -16.63 3.99
C ASP A 157 10.52 -15.13 4.37
N VAL A 158 9.35 -14.63 4.80
CA VAL A 158 9.15 -13.24 5.24
C VAL A 158 8.98 -13.09 6.76
N GLY A 159 9.10 -14.18 7.52
CA GLY A 159 9.01 -14.19 8.98
C GLY A 159 7.60 -13.97 9.54
N LEU A 160 6.55 -14.38 8.82
CA LEU A 160 5.19 -14.44 9.34
C LEU A 160 5.01 -15.69 10.22
N GLN A 161 4.57 -15.49 11.47
CA GLN A 161 4.51 -16.53 12.50
C GLN A 161 3.47 -17.63 12.19
N GLU A 162 3.80 -18.89 12.45
CA GLU A 162 2.97 -20.07 12.15
C GLU A 162 1.62 -20.10 12.88
N ASP A 163 1.55 -19.52 14.07
CA ASP A 163 0.38 -19.48 14.97
C ASP A 163 -0.76 -18.58 14.48
N THR A 164 -0.58 -17.87 13.37
CA THR A 164 -1.68 -17.11 12.76
C THR A 164 -2.64 -18.05 12.05
N ASP A 165 -3.85 -18.25 12.60
CA ASP A 165 -4.96 -19.05 12.03
C ASP A 165 -5.57 -18.39 10.77
N LEU A 166 -4.76 -18.14 9.74
CA LEU A 166 -5.17 -17.61 8.45
C LEU A 166 -5.45 -18.72 7.45
N GLU A 167 -6.48 -18.52 6.63
CA GLU A 167 -6.69 -19.33 5.43
C GLU A 167 -5.46 -19.24 4.49
N PRO A 168 -5.12 -20.32 3.75
CA PRO A 168 -3.93 -20.34 2.90
C PRO A 168 -3.81 -19.17 1.93
N CYS A 169 -4.93 -18.75 1.31
CA CYS A 169 -4.95 -17.63 0.37
C CYS A 169 -4.59 -16.29 1.05
N LEU A 170 -5.13 -16.03 2.23
CA LEU A 170 -4.87 -14.80 3.00
C LEU A 170 -3.43 -14.79 3.52
N ARG A 171 -2.94 -15.94 3.97
CA ARG A 171 -1.55 -16.11 4.40
C ARG A 171 -0.57 -15.86 3.25
N HIS A 172 -0.85 -16.42 2.07
CA HIS A 172 -0.05 -16.20 0.87
C HIS A 172 -0.04 -14.73 0.45
N HIS A 173 -1.22 -14.09 0.41
CA HIS A 173 -1.36 -12.67 0.10
C HIS A 173 -0.59 -11.78 1.08
N ALA A 174 -0.73 -12.03 2.38
CA ALA A 174 0.01 -11.32 3.43
C ALA A 174 1.52 -11.48 3.27
N ALA A 175 1.99 -12.68 2.89
CA ALA A 175 3.41 -12.92 2.69
C ALA A 175 3.97 -12.16 1.47
N ARG A 176 3.23 -12.14 0.36
CA ARG A 176 3.56 -11.31 -0.83
C ARG A 176 3.62 -9.82 -0.48
N LEU A 177 2.63 -9.32 0.26
CA LEU A 177 2.60 -7.94 0.77
C LEU A 177 3.85 -7.59 1.58
N VAL A 178 4.20 -8.41 2.57
CA VAL A 178 5.39 -8.18 3.40
C VAL A 178 6.64 -8.18 2.54
N SER A 179 6.79 -9.13 1.61
CA SER A 179 7.94 -9.21 0.72
C SER A 179 8.14 -7.91 -0.07
N ILE A 180 7.10 -7.44 -0.75
CA ILE A 180 7.15 -6.25 -1.60
C ILE A 180 7.32 -4.96 -0.78
N LEU A 181 6.65 -4.84 0.38
CA LEU A 181 6.80 -3.66 1.25
C LEU A 181 8.20 -3.55 1.85
N GLU A 182 8.80 -4.68 2.24
CA GLU A 182 10.18 -4.68 2.73
C GLU A 182 11.18 -4.29 1.63
N ILE A 183 10.97 -4.78 0.40
CA ILE A 183 11.77 -4.37 -0.76
C ILE A 183 11.59 -2.87 -1.02
N TYR A 184 10.36 -2.36 -1.01
CA TYR A 184 10.10 -0.94 -1.22
C TYR A 184 10.78 -0.06 -0.16
N ALA A 185 10.74 -0.46 1.12
CA ALA A 185 11.38 0.30 2.20
C ALA A 185 12.91 0.35 2.09
N LEU A 186 13.55 -0.64 1.44
CA LEU A 186 14.97 -0.61 1.10
C LEU A 186 15.23 0.24 -0.15
N TYR A 187 14.34 0.16 -1.14
CA TYR A 187 14.43 0.89 -2.40
C TYR A 187 14.26 2.41 -2.22
N ASP A 188 13.30 2.84 -1.41
CA ASP A 188 13.02 4.24 -1.05
C ASP A 188 13.09 4.44 0.47
N PRO A 189 14.29 4.53 1.05
CA PRO A 189 14.47 4.68 2.51
C PRO A 189 14.09 6.07 3.04
N GLU A 190 13.87 7.05 2.16
CA GLU A 190 13.34 8.37 2.56
C GLU A 190 11.88 8.25 2.99
N THR A 191 11.08 7.52 2.21
CA THR A 191 9.69 7.19 2.58
C THR A 191 9.64 6.05 3.58
N GLY A 192 10.41 4.98 3.34
CA GLY A 192 10.42 3.79 4.18
C GLY A 192 9.07 3.08 4.17
N TYR A 193 8.51 2.86 5.36
CA TYR A 193 7.16 2.32 5.52
C TYR A 193 6.32 3.14 6.50
N CYS A 194 5.10 3.43 6.07
CA CYS A 194 4.06 4.04 6.86
C CYS A 194 2.84 3.13 6.88
N GLN A 195 2.16 3.09 8.03
CA GLN A 195 0.90 2.37 8.14
C GLN A 195 -0.11 2.89 7.11
N GLY A 196 -0.76 1.97 6.40
CA GLY A 196 -1.64 2.26 5.26
C GLY A 196 -1.04 1.93 3.90
N MET A 197 0.29 1.84 3.76
CA MET A 197 0.90 1.42 2.49
C MET A 197 0.51 -0.01 2.08
N GLY A 198 0.28 -0.91 3.04
CA GLY A 198 -0.25 -2.26 2.75
C GLY A 198 -1.66 -2.24 2.15
N GLU A 199 -2.51 -1.28 2.54
CA GLU A 199 -3.84 -1.08 1.94
C GLU A 199 -3.73 -0.60 0.48
N LEU A 200 -2.70 0.21 0.19
CA LEU A 200 -2.42 0.70 -1.16
C LEU A 200 -1.82 -0.39 -2.06
N LEU A 201 -0.96 -1.25 -1.52
CA LEU A 201 -0.32 -2.33 -2.26
C LEU A 201 -1.27 -3.51 -2.54
N SER A 202 -2.17 -3.82 -1.59
CA SER A 202 -3.04 -5.01 -1.65
C SER A 202 -3.76 -5.22 -2.98
N PRO A 203 -4.36 -4.19 -3.62
CA PRO A 203 -5.02 -4.38 -4.91
C PRO A 203 -4.08 -4.78 -6.04
N PHE A 204 -2.82 -4.31 -6.04
CA PHE A 204 -1.83 -4.74 -7.04
C PHE A 204 -1.45 -6.20 -6.85
N VAL A 205 -1.19 -6.63 -5.62
CA VAL A 205 -0.87 -8.04 -5.31
C VAL A 205 -2.05 -8.97 -5.63
N ALA A 206 -3.27 -8.52 -5.39
CA ALA A 206 -4.46 -9.30 -5.71
C ALA A 206 -4.71 -9.43 -7.21
N LEU A 207 -4.27 -8.48 -8.04
CA LEU A 207 -4.54 -8.47 -9.49
C LEU A 207 -3.36 -8.94 -10.36
N LEU A 208 -2.13 -8.85 -9.86
CA LEU A 208 -0.91 -9.17 -10.61
C LEU A 208 -0.30 -10.46 -10.08
N ASP A 209 -0.09 -11.42 -10.98
CA ASP A 209 0.45 -12.73 -10.64
C ASP A 209 1.91 -12.65 -10.21
N GLU A 210 2.69 -11.79 -10.87
CA GLU A 210 4.12 -11.66 -10.67
C GLU A 210 4.47 -10.51 -9.71
N ASP A 211 5.26 -10.79 -8.68
CA ASP A 211 5.62 -9.78 -7.66
C ASP A 211 6.41 -8.59 -8.22
N TYR A 212 7.22 -8.78 -9.27
CA TYR A 212 7.95 -7.66 -9.88
C TYR A 212 7.01 -6.65 -10.53
N GLU A 213 5.91 -7.11 -11.15
CA GLU A 213 4.90 -6.23 -11.75
C GLU A 213 4.17 -5.45 -10.66
N ALA A 214 3.73 -6.15 -9.60
CA ALA A 214 3.10 -5.54 -8.45
C ALA A 214 4.01 -4.50 -7.79
N PHE A 215 5.31 -4.80 -7.64
CA PHE A 215 6.30 -3.87 -7.11
C PHE A 215 6.44 -2.62 -7.96
N TRP A 216 6.64 -2.74 -9.28
CA TRP A 216 6.84 -1.56 -10.15
C TRP A 216 5.59 -0.71 -10.31
N CYS A 217 4.40 -1.34 -10.36
CA CYS A 217 3.14 -0.63 -10.27
C CYS A 217 3.01 0.12 -8.95
N PHE A 218 3.32 -0.53 -7.84
CA PHE A 218 3.27 0.10 -6.51
C PHE A 218 4.29 1.22 -6.34
N SER A 219 5.53 1.05 -6.81
CA SER A 219 6.57 2.08 -6.77
C SER A 219 6.15 3.32 -7.57
N SER A 220 5.64 3.13 -8.78
CA SER A 220 5.11 4.22 -9.61
C SER A 220 3.90 4.90 -8.96
N PHE A 221 3.04 4.12 -8.29
CA PHE A 221 1.91 4.64 -7.54
C PHE A 221 2.37 5.48 -6.35
N MET A 222 3.37 5.01 -5.61
CA MET A 222 3.95 5.74 -4.48
C MET A 222 4.60 7.05 -4.93
N ASP A 223 5.24 7.13 -6.09
CA ASP A 223 5.72 8.41 -6.63
C ASP A 223 4.61 9.46 -6.74
N ALA A 224 3.39 9.04 -7.06
CA ALA A 224 2.24 9.94 -7.19
C ALA A 224 1.65 10.37 -5.82
N VAL A 225 1.77 9.54 -4.78
CA VAL A 225 1.11 9.73 -3.47
C VAL A 225 2.05 9.89 -2.28
N ARG A 226 3.38 9.80 -2.48
CA ARG A 226 4.41 9.83 -1.41
C ARG A 226 4.34 11.06 -0.52
N HIS A 227 3.81 12.17 -1.03
CA HIS A 227 3.60 13.39 -0.24
C HIS A 227 2.62 13.20 0.92
N ASN A 228 1.75 12.18 0.87
CA ASN A 228 0.85 11.79 1.97
C ASN A 228 1.58 11.10 3.13
N PHE A 229 2.78 10.56 2.87
CA PHE A 229 3.53 9.72 3.79
C PHE A 229 4.81 10.39 4.30
N ARG A 230 4.99 11.69 4.02
CA ARG A 230 6.13 12.44 4.52
C ARG A 230 6.00 12.67 6.03
N LEU A 231 7.11 12.54 6.74
CA LEU A 231 7.19 12.78 8.19
C LEU A 231 6.85 14.23 8.60
N ASP A 232 6.96 15.20 7.68
CA ASP A 232 6.63 16.60 7.93
C ASP A 232 5.13 16.91 7.81
N GLU A 233 4.31 15.94 7.38
CA GLU A 233 2.85 16.04 7.21
C GLU A 233 2.37 17.19 6.30
N VAL A 234 3.27 17.89 5.61
CA VAL A 234 2.92 19.07 4.81
C VAL A 234 1.95 18.71 3.69
N GLY A 235 2.15 17.55 3.06
CA GLY A 235 1.29 17.09 1.96
C GLY A 235 -0.12 16.74 2.41
N ILE A 236 -0.28 16.08 3.56
CA ILE A 236 -1.59 15.71 4.08
C ILE A 236 -2.33 16.92 4.65
N GLN A 237 -1.65 17.78 5.41
CA GLN A 237 -2.23 19.03 5.94
C GLN A 237 -2.70 19.95 4.82
N ARG A 238 -1.95 20.08 3.72
CA ARG A 238 -2.39 20.83 2.54
C ARG A 238 -3.71 20.31 1.97
N GLN A 239 -3.87 19.00 1.86
CA GLN A 239 -5.08 18.38 1.32
C GLN A 239 -6.28 18.52 2.27
N LEU A 240 -6.07 18.35 3.58
CA LEU A 240 -7.12 18.58 4.59
C LEU A 240 -7.60 20.04 4.58
N ASN A 241 -6.66 21.00 4.50
CA ASN A 241 -6.99 22.41 4.34
C ASN A 241 -7.78 22.69 3.05
N MET A 242 -7.47 21.98 1.96
CA MET A 242 -8.23 22.11 0.72
C MET A 242 -9.67 21.57 0.87
N VAL A 243 -9.87 20.43 1.56
CA VAL A 243 -11.21 19.92 1.89
C VAL A 243 -11.98 20.93 2.75
N SER A 244 -11.34 21.50 3.77
CA SER A 244 -11.92 22.54 4.63
C SER A 244 -12.38 23.76 3.82
N ASN A 245 -11.51 24.27 2.95
CA ASN A 245 -11.83 25.40 2.06
C ASN A 245 -12.95 25.06 1.07
N LEU A 246 -12.98 23.84 0.54
CA LEU A 246 -14.06 23.36 -0.32
C LEU A 246 -15.39 23.38 0.43
N LEU A 247 -15.44 22.80 1.63
CA LEU A 247 -16.64 22.80 2.48
C LEU A 247 -17.11 24.23 2.79
N LYS A 248 -16.18 25.14 3.10
CA LYS A 248 -16.49 26.57 3.32
C LYS A 248 -17.18 27.22 2.13
N LEU A 249 -16.76 26.87 0.91
CA LEU A 249 -17.30 27.43 -0.32
C LEU A 249 -18.63 26.78 -0.75
N CYS A 250 -18.72 25.46 -0.65
CA CYS A 250 -19.83 24.69 -1.23
C CYS A 250 -20.96 24.38 -0.24
N ASP A 251 -20.68 24.40 1.07
CA ASP A 251 -21.68 24.26 2.14
C ASP A 251 -21.32 25.12 3.37
N PRO A 252 -21.49 26.45 3.29
CA PRO A 252 -21.12 27.36 4.38
C PRO A 252 -21.83 27.06 5.71
N GLN A 253 -23.03 26.47 5.65
CA GLN A 253 -23.80 26.11 6.84
C GLN A 253 -23.17 24.93 7.57
N LEU A 254 -22.78 23.89 6.83
CA LEU A 254 -22.03 22.77 7.41
C LEU A 254 -20.67 23.24 7.95
N TYR A 255 -19.94 24.05 7.19
CA TYR A 255 -18.65 24.59 7.62
C TYR A 255 -18.77 25.37 8.93
N LYS A 256 -19.74 26.29 9.03
CA LYS A 256 -19.99 27.05 10.26
C LYS A 256 -20.35 26.13 11.44
N TYR A 257 -21.04 25.02 11.19
CA TYR A 257 -21.29 24.03 12.23
C TYR A 257 -19.99 23.35 12.68
N LEU A 258 -19.14 22.93 11.74
CA LEU A 258 -17.82 22.37 12.05
C LEU A 258 -16.95 23.35 12.87
N GLU A 259 -17.04 24.67 12.63
CA GLU A 259 -16.40 25.69 13.47
C GLU A 259 -16.87 25.61 14.93
N THR A 260 -18.16 25.37 15.18
CA THR A 260 -18.70 25.32 16.55
C THR A 260 -18.25 24.10 17.35
N ILE A 261 -17.83 23.03 16.68
CA ILE A 261 -17.38 21.77 17.30
C ILE A 261 -15.87 21.54 17.13
N ASP A 262 -15.14 22.58 16.73
CA ASP A 262 -13.69 22.59 16.51
C ASP A 262 -13.22 21.48 15.53
N ALA A 263 -13.93 21.35 14.41
CA ALA A 263 -13.70 20.31 13.42
C ALA A 263 -13.30 20.82 12.02
N VAL A 264 -12.86 22.08 11.91
CA VAL A 264 -12.54 22.70 10.60
C VAL A 264 -11.21 22.26 10.01
N ASP A 265 -10.31 21.67 10.81
CA ASP A 265 -9.06 21.09 10.31
C ASP A 265 -9.28 19.80 9.48
N CYS A 266 -10.51 19.27 9.48
CA CYS A 266 -10.92 18.10 8.73
C CYS A 266 -10.14 16.81 9.03
N PHE A 267 -9.54 16.65 10.22
CA PHE A 267 -8.87 15.38 10.57
C PHE A 267 -9.81 14.17 10.50
N PHE A 268 -11.13 14.37 10.59
CA PHE A 268 -12.13 13.31 10.41
C PHE A 268 -12.10 12.65 9.02
N VAL A 269 -11.49 13.25 8.00
CA VAL A 269 -11.26 12.62 6.67
C VAL A 269 -9.81 12.20 6.43
N TYR A 270 -8.92 12.28 7.42
CA TYR A 270 -7.49 11.94 7.27
C TYR A 270 -7.29 10.59 6.57
N ARG A 271 -8.01 9.57 7.03
CA ARG A 271 -7.95 8.21 6.49
C ARG A 271 -8.35 8.14 5.01
N MET A 272 -9.39 8.87 4.63
CA MET A 272 -9.87 8.92 3.24
C MET A 272 -8.84 9.50 2.29
N VAL A 273 -8.12 10.53 2.74
CA VAL A 273 -7.09 11.19 1.93
C VAL A 273 -5.84 10.33 1.84
N VAL A 274 -5.30 9.88 2.98
CA VAL A 274 -3.98 9.23 3.05
C VAL A 274 -3.92 7.93 2.25
N ILE A 275 -5.00 7.15 2.25
CA ILE A 275 -5.12 5.88 1.50
C ILE A 275 -6.20 5.91 0.40
N LEU A 276 -6.49 7.10 -0.13
CA LEU A 276 -7.28 7.28 -1.35
C LEU A 276 -8.62 6.52 -1.35
N MET A 277 -9.40 6.69 -0.29
CA MET A 277 -10.73 6.08 -0.06
C MET A 277 -10.74 4.54 0.02
N ARG A 278 -9.58 3.88 0.13
CA ARG A 278 -9.51 2.40 0.13
C ARG A 278 -10.33 1.75 1.25
N ARG A 279 -10.42 2.38 2.43
CA ARG A 279 -11.21 1.83 3.56
C ARG A 279 -12.71 2.09 3.40
N GLU A 280 -13.06 3.04 2.54
CA GLU A 280 -14.42 3.53 2.37
C GLU A 280 -15.16 2.80 1.25
N LEU A 281 -14.41 2.32 0.26
CA LEU A 281 -14.90 1.64 -0.94
C LEU A 281 -14.65 0.14 -0.87
N SER A 282 -15.52 -0.64 -1.52
CA SER A 282 -15.25 -2.05 -1.78
C SER A 282 -14.05 -2.23 -2.72
N PHE A 283 -13.52 -3.45 -2.82
CA PHE A 283 -12.40 -3.77 -3.71
C PHE A 283 -12.65 -3.35 -5.16
N GLU A 284 -13.78 -3.75 -5.76
CA GLU A 284 -14.14 -3.40 -7.15
C GLU A 284 -14.27 -1.89 -7.35
N GLN A 285 -14.95 -1.22 -6.42
CA GLN A 285 -15.12 0.24 -6.46
C GLN A 285 -13.76 0.95 -6.34
N THR A 286 -12.85 0.44 -5.51
CA THR A 286 -11.50 1.02 -5.32
C THR A 286 -10.72 0.99 -6.64
N ILE A 287 -10.66 -0.16 -7.30
CA ILE A 287 -9.94 -0.28 -8.59
C ILE A 287 -10.52 0.69 -9.62
N SER A 288 -11.85 0.66 -9.80
CA SER A 288 -12.54 1.54 -10.74
C SER A 288 -12.32 3.02 -10.41
N PHE A 289 -12.34 3.37 -9.13
CA PHE A 289 -12.13 4.74 -8.66
C PHE A 289 -10.71 5.23 -8.96
N TRP A 290 -9.70 4.41 -8.67
CA TRP A 290 -8.30 4.77 -8.91
C TRP A 290 -7.99 4.93 -10.40
N GLU A 291 -8.53 4.07 -11.27
CA GLU A 291 -8.43 4.24 -12.72
C GLU A 291 -8.97 5.62 -13.16
N ILE A 292 -10.11 6.03 -12.61
CA ILE A 292 -10.71 7.33 -12.91
C ILE A 292 -9.84 8.48 -12.39
N LEU A 293 -9.29 8.38 -11.16
CA LEU A 293 -8.38 9.39 -10.62
C LEU A 293 -7.13 9.56 -11.49
N TRP A 294 -6.53 8.46 -11.95
CA TRP A 294 -5.34 8.51 -12.81
C TRP A 294 -5.68 9.06 -14.19
N ALA A 295 -6.82 8.67 -14.77
CA ALA A 295 -7.28 9.20 -16.05
C ALA A 295 -7.55 10.71 -15.98
N ASP A 296 -8.19 11.19 -14.91
CA ASP A 296 -8.49 12.62 -14.73
C ASP A 296 -7.21 13.44 -14.54
N LYS A 297 -6.28 12.96 -13.71
CA LYS A 297 -4.95 13.57 -13.52
C LYS A 297 -4.14 13.61 -14.83
N THR A 298 -4.23 12.55 -15.62
CA THR A 298 -3.57 12.47 -16.93
C THR A 298 -4.18 13.47 -17.91
N ALA A 299 -5.51 13.56 -17.98
CA ALA A 299 -6.21 14.55 -18.79
C ALA A 299 -5.86 15.98 -18.38
N ALA A 300 -5.80 16.28 -17.07
CA ALA A 300 -5.41 17.59 -16.54
C ALA A 300 -3.99 18.00 -16.95
N ARG A 301 -3.07 17.03 -17.11
CA ARG A 301 -1.71 17.28 -17.62
C ARG A 301 -1.70 17.57 -19.12
N PHE A 302 -2.48 16.85 -19.91
CA PHE A 302 -2.55 17.07 -21.36
C PHE A 302 -3.28 18.37 -21.75
N ASP A 303 -4.30 18.76 -21.00
CA ASP A 303 -4.99 20.05 -21.18
C ASP A 303 -4.03 21.24 -20.97
N LYS A 304 -3.00 21.09 -20.12
CA LYS A 304 -1.93 22.08 -19.95
C LYS A 304 -0.96 22.14 -21.14
N VAL A 305 -0.92 21.12 -22.02
CA VAL A 305 0.11 20.95 -23.06
C VAL A 305 -0.31 21.45 -24.46
N LYS A 306 -1.60 21.45 -24.88
CA LYS A 306 -2.14 22.28 -26.00
C LYS A 306 -3.56 21.88 -26.47
N VAL A 307 -4.24 22.89 -27.03
CA VAL A 307 -5.35 22.93 -28.03
C VAL A 307 -6.81 23.02 -27.50
N SER A 308 -7.34 24.24 -27.63
CA SER A 308 -8.77 24.57 -27.75
C SER A 308 -9.59 23.50 -28.48
N CYS A 309 -10.52 22.83 -27.79
CA CYS A 309 -11.67 22.08 -28.34
C CYS A 309 -12.57 21.68 -27.15
N ARG A 310 -13.90 21.75 -27.11
CA ARG A 310 -14.97 22.21 -27.99
C ARG A 310 -16.06 22.77 -27.06
N LYS A 311 -16.70 23.89 -27.40
CA LYS A 311 -17.95 24.33 -26.75
C LYS A 311 -19.04 23.30 -27.03
N GLY A 312 -19.44 22.53 -26.02
CA GLY A 312 -20.58 21.62 -26.13
C GLY A 312 -20.67 20.64 -24.97
N LYS A 313 -21.61 20.91 -24.05
CA LYS A 313 -21.86 20.30 -22.73
C LYS A 313 -20.88 20.78 -21.64
N LYS A 314 -21.44 21.27 -20.52
CA LYS A 314 -20.74 21.71 -19.30
C LYS A 314 -20.09 20.50 -18.62
N LYS A 315 -19.07 19.90 -19.23
CA LYS A 315 -18.27 18.86 -18.56
C LYS A 315 -17.27 19.58 -17.65
N ALA A 316 -17.21 19.19 -16.38
CA ALA A 316 -16.24 19.74 -15.44
C ALA A 316 -14.82 19.61 -16.02
N PRO A 317 -13.95 20.62 -15.86
CA PRO A 317 -12.56 20.49 -16.28
C PRO A 317 -11.87 19.36 -15.51
N PRO A 318 -10.94 18.61 -16.13
CA PRO A 318 -10.10 17.68 -15.40
C PRO A 318 -9.31 18.40 -14.31
N THR A 319 -9.05 17.71 -13.19
CA THR A 319 -8.36 18.28 -12.03
C THR A 319 -7.37 17.30 -11.42
N ASP A 320 -6.24 17.82 -10.94
CA ASP A 320 -5.28 17.03 -10.17
C ASP A 320 -5.84 16.63 -8.78
N ASP A 321 -6.92 17.28 -8.34
CA ASP A 321 -7.46 17.18 -6.97
C ASP A 321 -8.81 16.44 -6.88
N LEU A 322 -9.21 15.65 -7.88
CA LEU A 322 -10.54 15.00 -7.95
C LEU A 322 -10.89 14.20 -6.69
N LEU A 323 -9.90 13.54 -6.07
CA LEU A 323 -10.06 12.83 -4.79
C LEU A 323 -10.65 13.72 -3.71
N LEU A 324 -10.17 14.96 -3.58
CA LEU A 324 -10.60 15.88 -2.53
C LEU A 324 -12.02 16.37 -2.75
N TYR A 325 -12.44 16.50 -4.02
CA TYR A 325 -13.83 16.80 -4.37
C TYR A 325 -14.77 15.64 -4.04
N VAL A 326 -14.33 14.40 -4.27
CA VAL A 326 -15.08 13.19 -3.91
C VAL A 326 -15.23 13.07 -2.39
N ILE A 327 -14.16 13.30 -1.63
CA ILE A 327 -14.21 13.32 -0.16
C ILE A 327 -15.15 14.43 0.33
N THR A 328 -15.05 15.63 -0.25
CA THR A 328 -15.98 16.73 0.06
C THR A 328 -17.43 16.34 -0.22
N ALA A 329 -17.71 15.69 -1.34
CA ALA A 329 -19.04 15.20 -1.67
C ALA A 329 -19.55 14.16 -0.64
N ALA A 330 -18.71 13.21 -0.24
CA ALA A 330 -19.05 12.21 0.77
C ALA A 330 -19.42 12.84 2.13
N VAL A 331 -18.64 13.82 2.58
CA VAL A 331 -18.95 14.57 3.82
C VAL A 331 -20.27 15.33 3.69
N ARG A 332 -20.53 15.96 2.53
CA ARG A 332 -21.79 16.66 2.27
C ARG A 332 -23.00 15.74 2.27
N GLN A 333 -22.89 14.50 1.77
CA GLN A 333 -23.99 13.54 1.84
C GLN A 333 -24.38 13.20 3.29
N ARG A 334 -23.44 13.29 4.24
CA ARG A 334 -23.68 13.08 5.68
C ARG A 334 -24.05 14.34 6.46
N ARG A 335 -24.18 15.50 5.80
CA ARG A 335 -24.38 16.79 6.48
C ARG A 335 -25.52 16.79 7.51
N GLY A 336 -26.64 16.11 7.21
CA GLY A 336 -27.80 16.06 8.09
C GLY A 336 -27.47 15.37 9.40
N LEU A 337 -26.85 14.19 9.32
CA LEU A 337 -26.41 13.42 10.47
C LEU A 337 -25.33 14.15 11.27
N ILE A 338 -24.36 14.75 10.59
CA ILE A 338 -23.29 15.53 11.24
C ILE A 338 -23.89 16.67 12.06
N MET A 339 -24.76 17.48 11.46
CA MET A 339 -25.36 18.64 12.13
C MET A 339 -26.36 18.27 13.22
N GLU A 340 -27.04 17.13 13.09
CA GLU A 340 -28.05 16.68 14.04
C GLU A 340 -27.44 15.93 15.23
N LYS A 341 -26.44 15.07 15.00
CA LYS A 341 -25.98 14.06 15.98
C LYS A 341 -24.58 14.28 16.52
N CYS A 342 -23.65 14.86 15.76
CA CYS A 342 -22.28 15.03 16.23
C CYS A 342 -22.18 16.21 17.20
N ARG A 343 -21.35 16.14 18.23
CA ARG A 343 -21.14 17.24 19.19
C ARG A 343 -19.69 17.67 19.34
N CYS A 344 -18.77 16.85 18.86
CA CYS A 344 -17.33 17.10 18.80
C CYS A 344 -16.72 16.45 17.56
N MET A 345 -15.46 16.74 17.29
CA MET A 345 -14.66 16.12 16.23
C MET A 345 -14.77 14.58 16.20
N ASP A 346 -14.66 13.92 17.36
CA ASP A 346 -14.68 12.46 17.44
C ASP A 346 -15.98 11.84 16.93
N ASP A 347 -17.11 12.53 17.12
CA ASP A 347 -18.40 12.06 16.59
C ASP A 347 -18.44 12.17 15.06
N VAL A 348 -17.86 13.23 14.49
CA VAL A 348 -17.75 13.40 13.04
C VAL A 348 -16.83 12.34 12.44
N LEU A 349 -15.70 12.07 13.10
CA LEU A 349 -14.77 11.00 12.71
C LEU A 349 -15.45 9.63 12.74
N LYS A 350 -16.23 9.33 13.78
CA LYS A 350 -17.01 8.08 13.86
C LYS A 350 -18.03 7.99 12.73
N GLU A 351 -18.80 9.05 12.47
CA GLU A 351 -19.77 9.08 11.38
C GLU A 351 -19.09 8.88 10.02
N CYS A 352 -17.94 9.51 9.81
CA CYS A 352 -17.15 9.37 8.59
C CYS A 352 -16.59 7.95 8.43
N ASN A 353 -16.09 7.34 9.50
CA ASN A 353 -15.63 5.96 9.49
C ASN A 353 -16.77 4.96 9.21
N ASN A 354 -18.00 5.26 9.65
CA ASN A 354 -19.19 4.44 9.39
C ASN A 354 -19.67 4.51 7.94
N MET A 355 -19.11 5.40 7.10
CA MET A 355 -19.37 5.40 5.67
C MET A 355 -18.76 4.18 4.95
N SER A 356 -17.83 3.47 5.59
CA SER A 356 -17.13 2.33 4.99
C SER A 356 -18.10 1.27 4.44
N GLY A 357 -17.97 0.96 3.15
CA GLY A 357 -18.82 -0.01 2.45
C GLY A 357 -20.24 0.49 2.11
N ASN A 358 -20.58 1.72 2.49
CA ASN A 358 -21.92 2.30 2.33
C ASN A 358 -21.94 3.49 1.35
N LEU A 359 -20.92 3.61 0.51
CA LEU A 359 -20.80 4.68 -0.48
C LEU A 359 -21.06 4.16 -1.89
N ASP A 360 -21.78 4.96 -2.67
CA ASP A 360 -21.86 4.78 -4.12
C ASP A 360 -20.83 5.68 -4.80
N VAL A 361 -19.75 5.07 -5.27
CA VAL A 361 -18.65 5.76 -5.93
C VAL A 361 -19.08 6.53 -7.18
N TRP A 362 -20.09 6.04 -7.92
CA TRP A 362 -20.51 6.67 -9.16
C TRP A 362 -21.28 7.96 -8.88
N THR A 363 -22.22 7.91 -7.93
CA THR A 363 -22.94 9.09 -7.44
C THR A 363 -21.96 10.12 -6.87
N LEU A 364 -20.97 9.68 -6.08
CA LEU A 364 -19.94 10.56 -5.53
C LEU A 364 -19.08 11.23 -6.60
N LEU A 365 -18.74 10.53 -7.68
CA LEU A 365 -17.98 11.09 -8.80
C LEU A 365 -18.78 12.15 -9.56
N ASP A 366 -20.08 11.94 -9.73
CA ASP A 366 -20.95 12.94 -10.36
C ASP A 366 -21.11 14.19 -9.48
N ASP A 367 -21.37 14.01 -8.17
CA ASP A 367 -21.39 15.08 -7.19
C ASP A 367 -20.06 15.86 -7.16
N ALA A 368 -18.93 15.14 -7.21
CA ALA A 368 -17.60 15.73 -7.23
C ALA A 368 -17.36 16.56 -8.50
N ARG A 369 -17.78 16.07 -9.67
CA ARG A 369 -17.67 16.82 -10.94
C ARG A 369 -18.52 18.09 -10.92
N ASP A 370 -19.71 18.04 -10.32
CA ASP A 370 -20.55 19.23 -10.14
C ASP A 370 -19.87 20.26 -9.22
N LEU A 371 -19.21 19.80 -8.15
CA LEU A 371 -18.40 20.65 -7.29
C LEU A 371 -17.20 21.27 -8.05
N VAL A 372 -16.49 20.49 -8.87
CA VAL A 372 -15.39 21.00 -9.70
C VAL A 372 -15.89 22.07 -10.66
N ALA A 373 -16.97 21.81 -11.41
CA ALA A 373 -17.55 22.77 -12.34
C ALA A 373 -17.98 24.08 -11.66
N SER A 374 -18.45 24.00 -10.41
CA SER A 374 -19.03 25.13 -9.67
C SER A 374 -18.00 25.95 -8.89
N TYR A 375 -16.94 25.32 -8.37
CA TYR A 375 -16.07 25.94 -7.36
C TYR A 375 -14.57 25.92 -7.70
N HIS A 376 -14.11 25.12 -8.66
CA HIS A 376 -12.67 25.00 -8.95
C HIS A 376 -12.01 26.35 -9.31
N HIS A 377 -12.65 27.15 -10.16
CA HIS A 377 -12.17 28.50 -10.54
C HIS A 377 -12.08 29.49 -9.36
N LYS A 378 -12.85 29.29 -8.29
CA LYS A 378 -12.86 30.18 -7.12
C LYS A 378 -11.71 29.87 -6.18
N LEU A 379 -11.33 28.59 -6.08
CA LEU A 379 -10.17 28.15 -5.31
C LEU A 379 -8.86 28.63 -5.96
N THR A 380 -8.74 28.51 -7.29
CA THR A 380 -7.54 28.97 -8.01
C THR A 380 -7.38 30.48 -8.05
N ALA A 381 -8.44 31.25 -7.80
CA ALA A 381 -8.40 32.71 -7.76
C ALA A 381 -8.09 33.28 -6.36
N SER A 382 -8.11 32.44 -5.32
CA SER A 382 -7.95 32.84 -3.92
C SER A 382 -6.59 32.46 -3.32
N GLY A 383 -5.71 31.82 -4.09
CA GLY A 383 -4.32 31.49 -3.74
C GLY A 383 -3.38 32.14 -4.74
#